data_AF-A0A904A4S1-F1
#
_entry.id   AF-A0A904A4S1-F1
#
_cell.length_a   1.000
_cell.length_b   1.000
_cell.length_c   1.000
_cell.angle_alpha   90.00
_cell.angle_beta   90.00
_cell.angle_gamma   90.00
#
_symmetry.space_group_name_H-M   'P 1'
#
loop_
_entity.id
_entity.type
_entity.pdbx_description
1 polymer ?
#
loop_
_entity_poly.entity_id
_entity_poly.type
_entity_poly.pdbx_seq_one_letter_code
_entity_poly.pdbx_strand_id
1 'polypeptide(L)'
;MAKQSVSPLISQLILLLFVPLACAQYSTPATEFSYGSFTSDLKICYSSSINSQAISVKPVTRTFSFKPDLFDTVRYIQIMSPDLKKFYAQIVNGGIGTGILSSIDIVVSSVHGGLLNVAVRIFCSSLPVMKYDKDYELFSPTFQKCYSETVYFTSNNNMPAERRVSYTPPPGPLKIQYINVLSFSQNAVSSYIAEGGTGASNPTKTTIVITPAQGAPFKSIVTFFCAS
;
A
#
# COMPACT_ATOMS: atom_id res chain seq x y z
N MET A 1 -73.68 -9.28 7.84
CA MET A 1 -72.21 -9.43 8.01
C MET A 1 -71.61 -9.90 6.70
N ALA A 2 -70.91 -9.03 5.97
CA ALA A 2 -70.19 -9.39 4.74
C ALA A 2 -68.70 -9.11 4.93
N LYS A 3 -67.87 -10.15 4.81
CA LYS A 3 -66.41 -10.10 4.86
C LYS A 3 -65.90 -9.83 3.44
N GLN A 4 -65.28 -8.68 3.21
CA GLN A 4 -64.49 -8.42 2.00
C GLN A 4 -63.09 -9.02 2.16
N SER A 5 -62.74 -9.92 1.24
CA SER A 5 -61.40 -10.47 1.02
C SER A 5 -60.67 -9.54 0.04
N VAL A 6 -59.52 -8.99 0.44
CA VAL A 6 -58.64 -8.22 -0.43
C VAL A 6 -57.42 -9.08 -0.78
N SER A 7 -57.18 -9.23 -2.08
CA SER A 7 -56.20 -10.12 -2.70
C SER A 7 -54.73 -9.67 -2.46
N PRO A 8 -53.77 -10.59 -2.21
CA PRO A 8 -52.41 -10.26 -1.79
C PRO A 8 -51.45 -9.90 -2.94
N LEU A 9 -51.94 -9.55 -4.12
CA LEU A 9 -51.10 -9.41 -5.32
C LEU A 9 -50.39 -8.04 -5.47
N ILE A 10 -50.74 -7.02 -4.68
CA ILE A 10 -50.23 -5.66 -4.90
C ILE A 10 -48.99 -5.36 -4.04
N SER A 11 -48.73 -6.14 -2.98
CA SER A 11 -47.62 -5.85 -2.05
C SER A 11 -46.23 -6.31 -2.54
N GLN A 12 -46.15 -7.06 -3.65
CA GLN A 12 -44.87 -7.54 -4.18
C GLN A 12 -44.29 -6.65 -5.30
N LEU A 13 -45.03 -5.67 -5.81
CA LEU A 13 -44.56 -4.82 -6.92
C LEU A 13 -43.70 -3.62 -6.48
N ILE A 14 -43.75 -3.24 -5.20
CA ILE A 14 -43.08 -2.02 -4.70
C ILE A 14 -41.61 -2.30 -4.30
N LEU A 15 -41.22 -3.55 -4.07
CA LEU A 15 -39.86 -3.90 -3.65
C LEU A 15 -38.83 -3.96 -4.80
N LEU A 16 -39.25 -3.77 -6.05
CA LEU A 16 -38.36 -3.73 -7.23
C LEU A 16 -37.96 -2.31 -7.66
N LEU A 17 -38.50 -1.27 -7.02
CA LEU A 17 -38.20 0.14 -7.33
C LEU A 17 -37.02 0.73 -6.53
N PHE A 18 -36.40 -0.06 -5.65
CA PHE A 18 -35.18 0.31 -4.92
C PHE A 18 -34.03 -0.65 -5.21
N VAL A 19 -33.90 -1.11 -6.46
CA VAL A 19 -32.56 -1.44 -6.95
C VAL A 19 -31.86 -0.09 -7.05
N PRO A 20 -30.85 0.22 -6.22
CA PRO A 20 -30.03 1.37 -6.51
C PRO A 20 -29.47 1.10 -7.90
N LEU A 21 -29.83 1.96 -8.86
CA LEU A 21 -28.96 2.22 -9.98
C LEU A 21 -27.62 2.60 -9.34
N ALA A 22 -26.76 1.59 -9.15
CA ALA A 22 -25.34 1.80 -9.18
C ALA A 22 -25.08 2.29 -10.61
N CYS A 23 -25.32 3.59 -10.83
CA CYS A 23 -24.71 4.30 -11.91
C CYS A 23 -23.22 4.04 -11.72
N ALA A 24 -22.69 3.06 -12.46
CA ALA A 24 -21.30 3.07 -12.83
C ALA A 24 -21.09 4.47 -13.39
N GLN A 25 -20.48 5.36 -12.61
CA GLN A 25 -20.11 6.69 -13.05
C GLN A 25 -19.01 6.50 -14.09
N TYR A 26 -19.43 6.17 -15.32
CA TYR A 26 -18.59 6.32 -16.47
C TYR A 26 -18.38 7.81 -16.62
N SER A 27 -17.18 8.25 -16.26
CA SER A 27 -16.75 9.62 -16.47
C SER A 27 -16.89 9.94 -17.97
N THR A 28 -17.34 11.16 -18.28
CA THR A 28 -17.36 11.61 -19.67
C THR A 28 -15.94 11.61 -20.22
N PRO A 29 -15.68 11.11 -21.44
CA PRO A 29 -14.33 11.03 -21.96
C PRO A 29 -13.62 12.37 -21.97
N ALA A 30 -12.43 12.42 -21.42
CA ALA A 30 -11.60 13.61 -21.31
C ALA A 30 -10.14 13.29 -21.62
N THR A 31 -9.34 14.32 -21.80
CA THR A 31 -7.87 14.21 -21.96
C THR A 31 -7.14 14.27 -20.62
N GLU A 32 -7.85 14.63 -19.55
CA GLU A 32 -7.34 14.71 -18.19
C GLU A 32 -8.47 14.47 -17.19
N PHE A 33 -8.14 13.77 -16.10
CA PHE A 33 -8.99 13.58 -14.93
C PHE A 33 -8.17 13.88 -13.68
N SER A 34 -8.73 14.71 -12.80
CA SER A 34 -8.09 15.07 -11.55
C SER A 34 -9.06 14.85 -10.39
N TYR A 35 -8.53 14.29 -9.31
CA TYR A 35 -9.28 14.02 -8.09
C TYR A 35 -8.55 14.60 -6.88
N GLY A 36 -9.28 15.22 -5.96
CA GLY A 36 -8.72 15.84 -4.76
C GLY A 36 -8.18 17.24 -5.00
N SER A 37 -7.28 17.70 -4.13
CA SER A 37 -6.70 19.05 -4.18
C SER A 37 -5.18 18.98 -4.19
N PHE A 38 -4.56 19.65 -5.15
CA PHE A 38 -3.12 19.78 -5.21
C PHE A 38 -2.63 20.92 -4.30
N THR A 39 -1.60 20.65 -3.51
CA THR A 39 -0.87 21.63 -2.71
C THR A 39 0.64 21.39 -2.90
N SER A 40 1.45 22.42 -2.73
CA SER A 40 2.89 22.37 -3.05
C SER A 40 3.73 21.48 -2.12
N ASP A 41 3.18 21.08 -0.97
CA ASP A 41 3.77 20.20 0.03
C ASP A 41 3.55 18.70 -0.27
N LEU A 42 2.77 18.37 -1.30
CA LEU A 42 2.53 16.97 -1.67
C LEU A 42 3.71 16.40 -2.45
N LYS A 43 4.11 15.17 -2.11
CA LYS A 43 5.11 14.40 -2.86
C LYS A 43 4.43 13.46 -3.85
N ILE A 44 5.10 13.14 -4.96
CA ILE A 44 4.67 12.06 -5.85
C ILE A 44 4.97 10.73 -5.16
N CYS A 45 3.92 9.95 -4.84
CA CYS A 45 4.03 8.63 -4.24
C CYS A 45 3.83 7.49 -5.26
N TYR A 46 3.26 7.80 -6.43
CA TYR A 46 3.19 6.88 -7.56
C TYR A 46 3.22 7.66 -8.88
N SER A 47 3.97 7.15 -9.85
CA SER A 47 3.96 7.64 -11.21
C SER A 47 4.15 6.47 -12.15
N SER A 48 3.20 6.28 -13.07
CA SER A 48 3.29 5.25 -14.10
C SER A 48 2.61 5.73 -15.37
N SER A 49 2.96 5.13 -16.50
CA SER A 49 2.35 5.43 -17.78
C SER A 49 2.21 4.19 -18.61
N ILE A 50 1.17 4.16 -19.44
CA ILE A 50 0.97 3.15 -20.45
C ILE A 50 0.88 3.80 -21.81
N ASN A 51 1.57 3.21 -22.78
CA ASN A 51 1.40 3.52 -24.20
C ASN A 51 1.12 2.19 -24.89
N SER A 52 -0.14 1.96 -25.19
CA SER A 52 -0.64 0.75 -25.85
C SER A 52 -1.16 1.13 -27.22
N GLN A 53 -0.61 0.48 -28.24
CA GLN A 53 -1.06 0.61 -29.61
C GLN A 53 -1.44 -0.76 -30.14
N ALA A 54 -2.74 -1.03 -30.18
CA ALA A 54 -3.30 -2.21 -30.81
C ALA A 54 -4.15 -1.78 -31.99
N ILE A 55 -3.93 -2.41 -33.15
CA ILE A 55 -4.84 -2.29 -34.29
C ILE A 55 -6.06 -3.15 -33.94
N SER A 56 -7.02 -2.52 -33.28
CA SER A 56 -8.22 -3.16 -32.78
C SER A 56 -9.37 -2.17 -32.84
N VAL A 57 -10.54 -2.64 -33.21
CA VAL A 57 -11.82 -1.91 -33.08
C VAL A 57 -12.35 -1.92 -31.65
N LYS A 58 -11.86 -2.84 -30.80
CA LYS A 58 -12.24 -2.89 -29.38
C LYS A 58 -11.39 -1.91 -28.56
N PRO A 59 -12.01 -1.15 -27.65
CA PRO A 59 -11.29 -0.35 -26.67
C PRO A 59 -10.26 -1.17 -25.88
N VAL A 60 -9.08 -0.60 -25.67
CA VAL A 60 -8.07 -1.17 -24.77
C VAL A 60 -8.34 -0.65 -23.38
N THR A 61 -8.41 -1.56 -22.41
CA THR A 61 -8.59 -1.24 -20.98
C THR A 61 -7.39 -1.71 -20.18
N ARG A 62 -6.93 -0.88 -19.25
CA ARG A 62 -5.79 -1.14 -18.37
C ARG A 62 -6.11 -0.70 -16.95
N THR A 63 -5.51 -1.37 -15.99
CA THR A 63 -5.65 -1.05 -14.57
C THR A 63 -4.29 -0.67 -14.01
N PHE A 64 -4.22 0.49 -13.37
CA PHE A 64 -3.09 0.88 -12.52
C PHE A 64 -3.45 0.53 -11.09
N SER A 65 -2.60 -0.24 -10.42
CA SER A 65 -2.74 -0.59 -9.01
C SER A 65 -1.59 0.01 -8.22
N PHE A 66 -1.93 0.68 -7.13
CA PHE A 66 -0.98 1.34 -6.24
C PHE A 66 -1.39 1.16 -4.78
N LYS A 67 -0.44 0.88 -3.90
CA LYS A 67 -0.67 0.83 -2.45
C LYS A 67 0.18 1.91 -1.76
N PRO A 68 -0.42 2.88 -1.05
CA PRO A 68 0.32 3.89 -0.30
C PRO A 68 1.26 3.29 0.76
N ASP A 69 2.42 3.90 0.98
CA ASP A 69 3.33 3.52 2.08
C ASP A 69 2.77 3.96 3.44
N LEU A 70 3.32 3.41 4.53
CA LEU A 70 2.73 3.43 5.88
C LEU A 70 2.30 4.81 6.40
N PHE A 71 3.00 5.87 5.98
CA PHE A 71 2.77 7.23 6.46
C PHE A 71 2.22 8.15 5.38
N ASP A 72 1.86 7.59 4.24
CA ASP A 72 1.36 8.32 3.10
C ASP A 72 -0.17 8.24 3.04
N THR A 73 -0.79 9.40 2.86
CA THR A 73 -2.21 9.54 2.57
C THR A 73 -2.35 10.18 1.20
N VAL A 74 -3.14 9.57 0.32
CA VAL A 74 -3.38 10.14 -1.02
C VAL A 74 -4.21 11.41 -0.92
N ARG A 75 -3.74 12.49 -1.56
CA ARG A 75 -4.39 13.81 -1.53
C ARG A 75 -4.81 14.30 -2.91
N TYR A 76 -4.06 13.90 -3.95
CA TYR A 76 -4.35 14.29 -5.31
C TYR A 76 -4.00 13.18 -6.28
N ILE A 77 -4.88 12.90 -7.24
CA ILE A 77 -4.65 11.95 -8.33
C ILE A 77 -4.83 12.70 -9.63
N GLN A 78 -3.84 12.62 -10.50
CA GLN A 78 -3.87 13.20 -11.83
C GLN A 78 -3.70 12.09 -12.85
N ILE A 79 -4.59 12.03 -13.83
CA ILE A 79 -4.58 11.08 -14.92
C ILE A 79 -4.66 11.89 -16.20
N MET A 80 -3.67 11.79 -17.09
CA MET A 80 -3.61 12.59 -18.31
C MET A 80 -3.20 11.77 -19.51
N SER A 81 -3.64 12.17 -20.69
CA SER A 81 -3.15 11.66 -21.96
C SER A 81 -2.08 12.61 -22.52
N PRO A 82 -0.81 12.17 -22.62
CA PRO A 82 0.26 13.00 -23.17
C PRO A 82 0.04 13.41 -24.64
N ASP A 83 -0.70 12.61 -25.39
CA ASP A 83 -1.04 12.82 -26.80
C ASP A 83 -2.41 13.50 -27.00
N LEU A 84 -3.02 14.00 -25.92
CA LEU A 84 -4.30 14.72 -25.91
C LEU A 84 -5.47 13.92 -26.51
N LYS A 85 -5.36 12.59 -26.52
CA LYS A 85 -6.46 11.70 -26.90
C LYS A 85 -7.38 11.51 -25.71
N LYS A 86 -8.69 11.53 -25.99
CA LYS A 86 -9.68 11.27 -24.94
C LYS A 86 -9.60 9.81 -24.50
N PHE A 87 -9.87 9.58 -23.23
CA PHE A 87 -9.99 8.26 -22.61
C PHE A 87 -11.05 8.31 -21.51
N TYR A 88 -11.48 7.14 -21.06
CA TYR A 88 -12.27 6.95 -19.85
C TYR A 88 -11.33 6.65 -18.70
N ALA A 89 -11.62 7.20 -17.52
CA ALA A 89 -10.92 6.85 -16.30
C ALA A 89 -11.89 6.68 -15.14
N GLN A 90 -11.65 5.68 -14.30
CA GLN A 90 -12.44 5.41 -13.12
C GLN A 90 -11.55 4.89 -11.99
N ILE A 91 -11.70 5.45 -10.80
CA ILE A 91 -11.18 4.85 -9.57
C ILE A 91 -12.18 3.76 -9.18
N VAL A 92 -11.75 2.49 -9.22
CA VAL A 92 -12.60 1.33 -8.90
C VAL A 92 -12.36 0.81 -7.48
N ASN A 93 -11.25 1.22 -6.85
CA ASN A 93 -10.91 0.88 -5.47
C ASN A 93 -10.07 2.01 -4.86
N GLY A 94 -10.26 2.29 -3.57
CA GLY A 94 -9.58 3.37 -2.87
C GLY A 94 -9.94 4.78 -3.40
N GLY A 95 -8.97 5.69 -3.36
CA GLY A 95 -9.12 7.06 -3.85
C GLY A 95 -8.43 8.10 -2.96
N ILE A 96 -8.96 9.32 -2.95
CA ILE A 96 -8.46 10.39 -2.09
C ILE A 96 -8.72 10.05 -0.62
N GLY A 97 -7.76 10.36 0.26
CA GLY A 97 -7.80 10.01 1.67
C GLY A 97 -7.46 8.54 1.96
N THR A 98 -7.27 7.71 0.93
CA THR A 98 -6.84 6.33 1.11
C THR A 98 -5.39 6.29 1.59
N GLY A 99 -5.16 5.48 2.63
CA GLY A 99 -3.84 5.19 3.17
C GLY A 99 -3.43 3.73 2.92
N ILE A 100 -2.71 3.19 3.87
CA ILE A 100 -1.86 1.98 3.80
C ILE A 100 -2.63 0.66 3.62
N LEU A 101 -3.91 0.65 3.99
CA LEU A 101 -4.69 -0.57 4.13
C LEU A 101 -5.42 -0.97 2.84
N SER A 102 -5.41 -0.12 1.83
CA SER A 102 -6.19 -0.35 0.61
C SER A 102 -5.36 -0.05 -0.63
N SER A 103 -5.50 -0.91 -1.64
CA SER A 103 -5.03 -0.60 -2.99
C SER A 103 -5.89 0.52 -3.56
N ILE A 104 -5.27 1.36 -4.37
CA ILE A 104 -5.92 2.29 -5.26
C ILE A 104 -5.81 1.68 -6.64
N ASP A 105 -6.97 1.35 -7.21
CA ASP A 105 -7.06 0.74 -8.52
C ASP A 105 -7.77 1.73 -9.45
N ILE A 106 -7.06 2.12 -10.51
CA ILE A 106 -7.52 3.09 -11.50
C ILE A 106 -7.62 2.37 -12.84
N VAL A 107 -8.84 2.23 -13.33
CA VAL A 107 -9.12 1.66 -14.64
C VAL A 107 -9.14 2.79 -15.66
N VAL A 108 -8.39 2.62 -16.75
CA VAL A 108 -8.40 3.53 -17.89
C VAL A 108 -8.74 2.75 -19.16
N SER A 109 -9.55 3.36 -20.01
CA SER A 109 -9.98 2.73 -21.27
C SER A 109 -9.95 3.73 -22.42
N SER A 110 -9.53 3.28 -23.60
CA SER A 110 -9.59 4.13 -24.80
C SER A 110 -11.03 4.40 -25.21
N VAL A 111 -11.30 5.57 -25.81
CA VAL A 111 -12.65 5.86 -26.32
C VAL A 111 -12.88 5.13 -27.64
N HIS A 112 -11.88 5.11 -28.51
CA HIS A 112 -11.95 4.55 -29.86
C HIS A 112 -10.69 3.76 -30.19
N GLY A 113 -10.87 2.51 -30.60
CA GLY A 113 -9.81 1.64 -31.07
C GLY A 113 -8.69 1.39 -30.05
N GLY A 114 -7.74 0.53 -30.40
CA GLY A 114 -6.74 0.03 -29.46
C GLY A 114 -5.59 0.99 -29.10
N LEU A 115 -5.76 2.30 -29.27
CA LEU A 115 -4.79 3.32 -28.87
C LEU A 115 -5.11 3.86 -27.48
N LEU A 116 -4.20 3.66 -26.53
CA LEU A 116 -4.31 4.17 -25.17
C LEU A 116 -2.94 4.69 -24.71
N ASN A 117 -2.81 5.99 -24.54
CA ASN A 117 -1.62 6.64 -24.02
C ASN A 117 -2.00 7.48 -22.80
N VAL A 118 -1.71 6.98 -21.61
CA VAL A 118 -2.16 7.58 -20.35
C VAL A 118 -1.03 7.52 -19.31
N ALA A 119 -0.84 8.63 -18.62
CA ALA A 119 0.02 8.75 -17.45
C ALA A 119 -0.83 8.98 -16.19
N VAL A 120 -0.52 8.25 -15.13
CA VAL A 120 -1.11 8.38 -13.79
C VAL A 120 -0.05 8.88 -12.84
N ARG A 121 -0.37 9.96 -12.10
CA ARG A 121 0.42 10.48 -10.99
C ARG A 121 -0.45 10.56 -9.75
N ILE A 122 0.04 9.99 -8.66
CA ILE A 122 -0.63 10.05 -7.36
C ILE A 122 0.29 10.80 -6.41
N PHE A 123 -0.30 11.79 -5.74
CA PHE A 123 0.36 12.68 -4.82
C PHE A 123 -0.15 12.41 -3.41
N CYS A 124 0.79 12.29 -2.49
CA CYS A 124 0.53 11.96 -1.10
C CYS A 124 1.03 13.07 -0.17
N SER A 125 0.32 13.26 0.94
CA SER A 125 0.87 13.91 2.12
C SER A 125 1.52 12.84 3.00
N SER A 126 2.74 13.09 3.47
CA SER A 126 3.38 12.26 4.48
C SER A 126 3.22 12.89 5.86
N LEU A 127 2.89 12.09 6.87
CA LEU A 127 2.98 12.54 8.26
C LEU A 127 4.46 12.68 8.65
N PRO A 128 4.83 13.62 9.54
CA PRO A 128 6.19 13.72 10.03
C PRO A 128 6.58 12.41 10.73
N VAL A 129 7.63 11.77 10.24
CA VAL A 129 8.14 10.50 10.78
C VAL A 129 9.47 10.78 11.47
N MET A 130 9.61 10.34 12.72
CA MET A 130 10.91 10.29 13.37
C MET A 130 11.63 9.00 12.94
N LYS A 131 12.85 9.15 12.41
CA LYS A 131 13.74 8.04 12.10
C LYS A 131 14.43 7.62 13.40
N TYR A 132 14.18 6.39 13.83
CA TYR A 132 14.90 5.78 14.95
C TYR A 132 15.88 4.76 14.37
N ASP A 133 17.17 5.08 14.43
CA ASP A 133 18.26 4.16 14.09
C ASP A 133 18.82 3.57 15.38
N LYS A 134 18.82 2.25 15.50
CA LYS A 134 19.49 1.57 16.61
C LYS A 134 20.45 0.55 16.03
N ASP A 135 21.70 0.97 15.97
CA ASP A 135 22.83 0.17 15.55
C ASP A 135 23.37 -0.60 16.77
N TYR A 136 23.50 -1.92 16.66
CA TYR A 136 24.16 -2.76 17.66
C TYR A 136 25.59 -3.06 17.19
N GLU A 137 26.52 -2.11 17.32
CA GLU A 137 27.83 -2.20 16.64
C GLU A 137 29.01 -2.71 17.46
N LEU A 138 29.83 -3.52 16.79
CA LEU A 138 31.28 -3.32 16.61
C LEU A 138 31.58 -3.27 15.09
N PHE A 139 32.16 -2.17 14.59
CA PHE A 139 32.46 -1.94 13.18
C PHE A 139 33.57 -2.88 12.64
N SER A 140 33.31 -3.62 11.56
CA SER A 140 34.33 -4.24 10.69
C SER A 140 33.90 -4.19 9.22
N PRO A 141 34.80 -3.88 8.27
CA PRO A 141 34.49 -3.77 6.84
C PRO A 141 34.22 -5.13 6.13
N THR A 142 34.15 -6.25 6.84
CA THR A 142 34.01 -7.61 6.28
C THR A 142 32.59 -8.18 6.31
N PHE A 143 31.59 -7.38 6.69
CA PHE A 143 30.23 -7.89 6.88
C PHE A 143 29.42 -7.95 5.57
N GLN A 144 28.80 -9.11 5.31
CA GLN A 144 27.84 -9.27 4.21
C GLN A 144 26.41 -9.29 4.75
N LYS A 145 25.49 -8.64 4.04
CA LYS A 145 24.04 -8.74 4.31
C LYS A 145 23.55 -10.17 4.08
N CYS A 146 23.05 -10.83 5.14
CA CYS A 146 22.56 -12.20 5.08
C CYS A 146 21.05 -12.30 5.00
N TYR A 147 20.36 -11.46 5.77
CA TYR A 147 18.91 -11.50 5.87
C TYR A 147 18.37 -10.10 6.15
N SER A 148 17.20 -9.80 5.61
CA SER A 148 16.53 -8.54 5.88
C SER A 148 15.03 -8.72 5.74
N GLU A 149 14.30 -8.26 6.75
CA GLU A 149 12.86 -8.32 6.78
C GLU A 149 12.31 -6.93 7.11
N THR A 150 11.27 -6.52 6.39
CA THR A 150 10.52 -5.31 6.71
C THR A 150 9.22 -5.70 7.38
N VAL A 151 9.01 -5.22 8.59
CA VAL A 151 7.79 -5.44 9.35
C VAL A 151 6.98 -4.16 9.46
N TYR A 152 5.67 -4.31 9.47
CA TYR A 152 4.71 -3.23 9.57
C TYR A 152 3.73 -3.50 10.71
N PHE A 153 3.34 -2.46 11.42
CA PHE A 153 2.22 -2.46 12.33
C PHE A 153 1.27 -1.32 11.96
N THR A 154 0.01 -1.67 11.76
CA THR A 154 -1.00 -0.82 11.10
C THR A 154 -2.26 -0.66 11.93
N SER A 155 -2.27 -1.10 13.20
CA SER A 155 -3.51 -1.42 13.93
C SER A 155 -3.83 -0.48 15.09
N ASN A 156 -5.11 -0.13 15.17
CA ASN A 156 -5.81 0.55 16.28
C ASN A 156 -6.60 -0.47 17.15
N ASN A 157 -6.44 -1.77 16.87
CA ASN A 157 -7.13 -2.88 17.53
C ASN A 157 -6.11 -3.79 18.24
N ASN A 158 -6.54 -4.40 19.36
CA ASN A 158 -5.88 -5.25 20.37
C ASN A 158 -4.91 -6.38 19.93
N MET A 159 -4.25 -6.30 18.78
CA MET A 159 -3.07 -7.13 18.49
C MET A 159 -1.88 -6.66 19.33
N PRO A 160 -1.00 -7.58 19.78
CA PRO A 160 0.23 -7.17 20.44
C PRO A 160 1.01 -6.25 19.50
N ALA A 161 1.36 -5.07 20.03
CA ALA A 161 2.15 -4.06 19.34
C ALA A 161 3.56 -4.58 18.97
N GLU A 162 3.99 -5.71 19.57
CA GLU A 162 5.23 -6.38 19.25
C GLU A 162 5.23 -7.03 17.86
N ARG A 163 6.27 -6.74 17.08
CA ARG A 163 6.67 -7.51 15.90
C ARG A 163 7.97 -8.23 16.16
N ARG A 164 8.08 -9.46 15.64
CA ARG A 164 9.26 -10.30 15.80
C ARG A 164 9.83 -10.62 14.42
N VAL A 165 11.12 -10.37 14.25
CA VAL A 165 11.91 -10.82 13.11
C VAL A 165 12.89 -11.85 13.60
N SER A 166 12.89 -13.05 13.00
CA SER A 166 13.79 -14.13 13.40
C SER A 166 14.61 -14.61 12.22
N TYR A 167 15.90 -14.85 12.45
CA TYR A 167 16.81 -15.42 11.47
C TYR A 167 17.67 -16.51 12.09
N THR A 168 17.75 -17.65 11.41
CA THR A 168 18.68 -18.74 11.75
C THR A 168 19.65 -18.88 10.58
N PRO A 169 20.96 -18.60 10.77
CA PRO A 169 21.95 -18.83 9.73
C PRO A 169 21.96 -20.30 9.29
N PRO A 170 22.22 -20.59 8.00
CA PRO A 170 22.45 -21.96 7.57
C PRO A 170 23.69 -22.54 8.27
N PRO A 171 23.73 -23.87 8.53
CA PRO A 171 24.88 -24.52 9.13
C PRO A 171 26.16 -24.19 8.34
N GLY A 172 27.21 -23.70 9.02
CA GLY A 172 28.45 -23.29 8.37
C GLY A 172 29.26 -22.26 9.19
N PRO A 173 30.25 -21.60 8.59
CA PRO A 173 31.06 -20.59 9.27
C PRO A 173 30.30 -19.27 9.50
N LEU A 174 29.20 -19.04 8.76
CA LEU A 174 28.42 -17.80 8.83
C LEU A 174 27.86 -17.56 10.23
N LYS A 175 28.31 -16.49 10.88
CA LYS A 175 27.81 -16.03 12.17
C LYS A 175 27.22 -14.65 12.02
N ILE A 176 26.08 -14.39 12.66
CA ILE A 176 25.52 -13.04 12.77
C ILE A 176 26.54 -12.22 13.56
N GLN A 177 27.07 -11.17 12.93
CA GLN A 177 28.04 -10.27 13.56
C GLN A 177 27.42 -8.92 13.87
N TYR A 178 26.46 -8.50 13.05
CA TYR A 178 25.87 -7.19 13.16
C TYR A 178 24.38 -7.22 12.84
N ILE A 179 23.60 -6.44 13.58
CA ILE A 179 22.16 -6.32 13.42
C ILE A 179 21.83 -4.83 13.40
N ASN A 180 21.23 -4.38 12.29
CA ASN A 180 20.69 -3.04 12.17
C ASN A 180 19.16 -3.10 12.26
N VAL A 181 18.58 -2.27 13.13
CA VAL A 181 17.13 -2.05 13.20
C VAL A 181 16.81 -0.60 12.89
N LEU A 182 16.31 -0.37 11.69
CA LEU A 182 15.89 0.94 11.23
C LEU A 182 14.36 1.08 11.33
N SER A 183 13.87 1.99 12.17
CA SER A 183 12.43 2.15 12.43
C SER A 183 11.91 3.54 12.07
N PHE A 184 10.69 3.55 11.57
CA PHE A 184 9.93 4.70 11.13
C PHE A 184 8.60 4.71 11.86
N SER A 185 8.35 5.72 12.67
CA SER A 185 7.06 5.91 13.37
C SER A 185 6.86 7.37 13.76
N GLN A 186 5.63 7.70 14.13
CA GLN A 186 5.31 8.98 14.77
C GLN A 186 5.73 9.01 16.24
N ASN A 187 5.79 7.84 16.88
CA ASN A 187 6.16 7.68 18.28
C ASN A 187 7.47 6.89 18.41
N ALA A 188 8.05 6.89 19.62
CA ALA A 188 9.24 6.11 19.90
C ALA A 188 9.01 4.62 19.60
N VAL A 189 9.98 3.98 18.95
CA VAL A 189 10.01 2.53 18.73
C VAL A 189 11.19 1.97 19.51
N SER A 190 10.93 0.99 20.37
CA SER A 190 11.98 0.23 21.04
C SER A 190 12.24 -1.07 20.28
N SER A 191 13.50 -1.50 20.29
CA SER A 191 13.89 -2.82 19.81
C SER A 191 14.88 -3.48 20.76
N TYR A 192 14.84 -4.79 20.83
CA TYR A 192 15.76 -5.61 21.62
C TYR A 192 15.88 -7.03 21.04
N ILE A 193 16.99 -7.70 21.37
CA ILE A 193 17.23 -9.11 21.04
C ILE A 193 16.52 -9.96 22.11
N ALA A 194 15.60 -10.83 21.70
CA ALA A 194 14.88 -11.73 22.62
C ALA A 194 15.50 -13.14 22.69
N GLU A 195 16.08 -13.61 21.59
CA GLU A 195 16.74 -14.92 21.47
C GLU A 195 18.01 -14.77 20.63
N GLY A 196 19.04 -15.58 20.92
CA GLY A 196 20.30 -15.59 20.17
C GLY A 196 21.11 -14.31 20.36
N GLY A 197 21.70 -13.81 19.28
CA GLY A 197 22.48 -12.58 19.28
C GLY A 197 23.68 -12.61 18.34
N THR A 198 24.42 -11.52 18.35
CA THR A 198 25.70 -11.42 17.62
C THR A 198 26.73 -12.37 18.23
N GLY A 199 27.49 -13.09 17.40
CA GLY A 199 28.54 -14.01 17.85
C GLY A 199 28.04 -15.35 18.41
N ALA A 200 26.73 -15.60 18.42
CA ALA A 200 26.18 -16.88 18.87
C ALA A 200 26.68 -18.07 18.03
N SER A 201 26.72 -19.27 18.62
CA SER A 201 27.10 -20.51 17.92
C SER A 201 26.20 -20.76 16.71
N ASN A 202 26.75 -21.11 15.56
CA ASN A 202 25.93 -21.46 14.40
C ASN A 202 25.52 -22.95 14.48
N PRO A 203 24.22 -23.32 14.33
CA PRO A 203 23.05 -22.46 14.13
C PRO A 203 22.34 -22.08 15.44
N THR A 204 22.28 -20.77 15.71
CA THR A 204 21.41 -20.20 16.75
C THR A 204 20.42 -19.26 16.10
N LYS A 205 19.14 -19.52 16.32
CA LYS A 205 18.06 -18.60 15.94
C LYS A 205 18.23 -17.30 16.72
N THR A 206 18.30 -16.19 16.00
CA THR A 206 18.31 -14.86 16.61
C THR A 206 16.99 -14.16 16.32
N THR A 207 16.33 -13.66 17.36
CA THR A 207 15.03 -12.99 17.26
C THR A 207 15.14 -11.57 17.78
N ILE A 208 14.75 -10.61 16.93
CA ILE A 208 14.59 -9.20 17.26
C ILE A 208 13.12 -8.91 17.51
N VAL A 209 12.81 -8.33 18.66
CA VAL A 209 11.48 -7.81 19.00
C VAL A 209 11.49 -6.30 18.80
N ILE A 210 10.44 -5.79 18.17
CA ILE A 210 10.21 -4.38 17.88
C ILE A 210 8.87 -3.99 18.47
N THR A 211 8.86 -2.95 19.30
CA THR A 211 7.68 -2.50 20.02
C THR A 211 7.51 -0.99 19.83
N PRO A 212 6.39 -0.52 19.26
CA PRO A 212 6.08 0.90 19.21
C PRO A 212 5.56 1.34 20.57
N ALA A 213 5.86 2.58 20.96
CA ALA A 213 5.23 3.22 22.09
C ALA A 213 3.73 3.35 21.83
N GLN A 214 2.91 2.90 22.79
CA GLN A 214 1.45 3.04 22.79
C GLN A 214 0.74 2.38 21.61
N GLY A 215 1.34 1.37 20.97
CA GLY A 215 0.71 0.69 19.82
C GLY A 215 0.59 1.58 18.58
N ALA A 216 1.44 2.62 18.45
CA ALA A 216 1.43 3.46 17.27
C ALA A 216 1.83 2.68 16.00
N PRO A 217 1.28 3.04 14.83
CA PRO A 217 1.75 2.49 13.57
C PRO A 217 3.26 2.70 13.38
N PHE A 218 3.94 1.66 12.92
CA PHE A 218 5.37 1.73 12.62
C PHE A 218 5.76 0.82 11.46
N LYS A 219 6.85 1.19 10.79
CA LYS A 219 7.55 0.40 9.78
C LYS A 219 8.98 0.22 10.27
N SER A 220 9.44 -1.01 10.36
CA SER A 220 10.83 -1.30 10.76
C SER A 220 11.47 -2.25 9.78
N ILE A 221 12.73 -2.00 9.48
CA ILE A 221 13.59 -2.83 8.65
C ILE A 221 14.64 -3.42 9.58
N VAL A 222 14.64 -4.74 9.73
CA VAL A 222 15.68 -5.46 10.47
C VAL A 222 16.60 -6.09 9.46
N THR A 223 17.90 -5.83 9.59
CA THR A 223 18.93 -6.38 8.71
C THR A 223 19.98 -7.11 9.54
N PHE A 224 20.21 -8.38 9.21
CA PHE A 224 21.26 -9.20 9.79
C PHE A 224 22.42 -9.25 8.81
N PHE A 225 23.60 -8.95 9.34
CA PHE A 225 24.86 -9.04 8.63
C PHE A 225 25.70 -10.15 9.27
N CYS A 226 26.30 -10.98 8.44
CA CYS A 226 27.19 -12.05 8.88
C CYS A 226 28.62 -11.81 8.42
N ALA A 227 29.54 -12.47 9.12
CA ALA A 227 30.87 -12.78 8.60
C ALA A 227 31.06 -14.30 8.60
N SER A 228 31.91 -14.76 7.68
CA SER A 228 32.50 -16.11 7.67
C SER A 228 33.60 -16.24 8.72
#